data_AF-A0A5N6MRP2-F1
#
_entry.id   AF-A0A5N6MRP2-F1
#
_cell.length_a   1.000
_cell.length_b   1.000
_cell.length_c   1.000
_cell.angle_alpha   90.00
_cell.angle_beta   90.00
_cell.angle_gamma   90.00
#
_symmetry.space_group_name_H-M   'P 1'
#
loop_
_entity.id
_entity.type
_entity.pdbx_description
1 polymer ?
#
loop_
_entity_poly.entity_id
_entity_poly.type
_entity_poly.pdbx_seq_one_letter_code
_entity_poly.pdbx_strand_id
1 'polypeptide(L)'
;MPKSKPRKKAVSKKKQARRAEHEINAMLSGETAYFSDEAEALLTSRGWISERDQPGGPDQGDAWYWMPSQLPAYLEEGEPVPTSIYPSSDSTFVSQLATPDGSVPPEAQTEYDSLDGLEADLDRLEAYRVPDGAWTVLNGGPSDEETPEDLINSVAEEWELIAELIHFPYSDEGPRSFAAVEQAVQDGRLTEYAYRSVLAGRSGR
;
A
#
# COMPACT_ATOMS: atom_id res chain seq x y z
N MET A 1 16.19 -18.37 -26.00
CA MET A 1 16.27 -16.96 -25.54
C MET A 1 14.85 -16.47 -25.29
N PRO A 2 14.33 -16.45 -24.06
CA PRO A 2 13.07 -15.80 -23.78
C PRO A 2 13.31 -14.28 -23.74
N LYS A 3 12.51 -13.53 -24.50
CA LYS A 3 12.61 -12.07 -24.62
C LYS A 3 11.90 -11.44 -23.42
N SER A 4 12.65 -10.85 -22.49
CA SER A 4 12.11 -9.94 -21.48
C SER A 4 11.46 -8.75 -22.18
N LYS A 5 10.13 -8.60 -22.09
CA LYS A 5 9.44 -7.41 -22.61
C LYS A 5 9.77 -6.19 -21.73
N PRO A 6 9.83 -4.97 -22.30
CA PRO A 6 10.32 -3.81 -21.58
C PRO A 6 9.23 -3.21 -20.68
N ARG A 7 9.41 -3.27 -19.36
CA ARG A 7 8.62 -2.59 -18.31
C ARG A 7 8.46 -1.05 -18.52
N LYS A 8 9.22 -0.44 -19.44
CA LYS A 8 9.39 1.02 -19.58
C LYS A 8 8.26 1.83 -20.23
N LYS A 9 7.25 1.24 -20.88
CA LYS A 9 6.23 2.02 -21.64
C LYS A 9 4.88 2.23 -20.92
N ALA A 10 4.63 1.59 -19.79
CA ALA A 10 3.39 1.76 -19.03
C ALA A 10 3.42 2.95 -18.03
N VAL A 11 4.62 3.48 -17.74
CA VAL A 11 4.90 4.41 -16.63
C VAL A 11 4.17 5.75 -16.75
N SER A 12 4.04 6.35 -17.94
CA SER A 12 3.47 7.69 -18.06
C SER A 12 1.95 7.75 -17.93
N LYS A 13 1.24 6.64 -18.21
CA LYS A 13 -0.22 6.55 -18.02
C LYS A 13 -0.58 6.27 -16.56
N LYS A 14 0.24 5.52 -15.83
CA LYS A 14 0.03 5.13 -14.43
C LYS A 14 0.00 6.33 -13.48
N LYS A 15 1.00 7.24 -13.60
CA LYS A 15 1.04 8.49 -12.81
C LYS A 15 -0.20 9.38 -12.99
N GLN A 16 -0.95 9.24 -14.08
CA GLN A 16 -2.17 9.99 -14.35
C GLN A 16 -3.42 9.33 -13.73
N ALA A 17 -3.42 8.01 -13.52
CA ALA A 17 -4.51 7.28 -12.88
C ALA A 17 -4.50 7.44 -11.35
N ARG A 18 -3.32 7.36 -10.70
CA ARG A 18 -3.17 7.74 -9.28
C ARG A 18 -3.69 9.15 -9.02
N ARG A 19 -3.42 10.08 -9.94
CA ARG A 19 -3.96 11.44 -9.86
C ARG A 19 -5.48 11.49 -9.94
N ALA A 20 -6.12 10.62 -10.73
CA ALA A 20 -7.57 10.63 -10.95
C ALA A 20 -8.36 9.97 -9.80
N GLU A 21 -7.83 8.91 -9.19
CA GLU A 21 -8.48 8.20 -8.08
C GLU A 21 -8.30 8.98 -6.76
N HIS A 22 -7.11 9.54 -6.53
CA HIS A 22 -6.92 10.50 -5.44
C HIS A 22 -7.63 11.85 -5.72
N GLU A 23 -7.84 12.25 -7.00
CA GLU A 23 -8.70 13.40 -7.34
C GLU A 23 -10.14 13.23 -6.83
N ILE A 24 -10.64 12.00 -6.67
CA ILE A 24 -11.95 11.75 -6.04
C ILE A 24 -11.90 12.10 -4.54
N ASN A 25 -10.77 11.87 -3.86
CA ASN A 25 -10.57 12.23 -2.45
C ASN A 25 -10.39 13.76 -2.27
N ALA A 26 -9.70 14.43 -3.20
CA ALA A 26 -9.65 15.90 -3.24
C ALA A 26 -11.02 16.54 -3.61
N MET A 27 -11.85 15.84 -4.38
CA MET A 27 -13.19 16.30 -4.79
C MET A 27 -14.24 16.28 -3.66
N LEU A 28 -14.02 15.58 -2.55
CA LEU A 28 -15.02 15.50 -1.47
C LEU A 28 -15.14 16.77 -0.62
N SER A 29 -14.18 17.70 -0.63
CA SER A 29 -14.29 18.91 0.22
C SER A 29 -13.51 20.17 -0.21
N GLY A 30 -12.61 20.13 -1.20
CA GLY A 30 -11.89 21.33 -1.66
C GLY A 30 -10.90 21.93 -0.65
N GLU A 31 -10.75 21.34 0.54
CA GLU A 31 -9.75 21.66 1.56
C GLU A 31 -9.00 20.38 1.96
N THR A 32 -7.66 20.45 2.03
CA THR A 32 -6.82 19.34 2.49
C THR A 32 -7.01 19.16 4.00
N ALA A 33 -7.69 18.09 4.42
CA ALA A 33 -7.83 17.74 5.82
C ALA A 33 -6.60 16.96 6.31
N TYR A 34 -6.25 17.17 7.59
CA TYR A 34 -5.12 16.52 8.25
C TYR A 34 -5.60 15.80 9.49
N PHE A 35 -4.93 14.71 9.87
CA PHE A 35 -5.22 14.03 11.13
C PHE A 35 -4.81 14.88 12.33
N SER A 36 -5.55 14.71 13.43
CA SER A 36 -5.11 15.17 14.74
C SER A 36 -3.92 14.33 15.24
N ASP A 37 -3.08 14.92 16.10
CA ASP A 37 -1.96 14.21 16.74
C ASP A 37 -2.40 12.92 17.47
N GLU A 38 -3.60 12.94 18.04
CA GLU A 38 -4.20 11.79 18.74
C GLU A 38 -4.51 10.63 17.78
N ALA A 39 -5.12 10.95 16.63
CA ALA A 39 -5.47 9.96 15.64
C ALA A 39 -4.22 9.39 14.94
N GLU A 40 -3.21 10.23 14.68
CA GLU A 40 -1.89 9.80 14.19
C GLU A 40 -1.19 8.86 15.19
N ALA A 41 -1.19 9.21 16.48
CA ALA A 41 -0.60 8.38 17.53
C ALA A 41 -1.31 7.03 17.66
N LEU A 42 -2.65 7.01 17.63
CA LEU A 42 -3.46 5.80 17.67
C LEU A 42 -3.08 4.85 16.54
N LEU A 43 -3.19 5.31 15.29
CA LEU A 43 -2.95 4.49 14.11
C LEU A 43 -1.50 4.00 14.03
N THR A 44 -0.54 4.87 14.35
CA THR A 44 0.88 4.49 14.41
C THR A 44 1.14 3.41 15.46
N SER A 45 0.54 3.53 16.65
CA SER A 45 0.71 2.55 17.72
C SER A 45 0.14 1.17 17.36
N ARG A 46 -0.86 1.15 16.47
CA ARG A 46 -1.49 -0.08 15.97
C ARG A 46 -0.80 -0.64 14.72
N GLY A 47 0.21 0.05 14.19
CA GLY A 47 1.03 -0.43 13.08
C GLY A 47 0.55 -0.02 11.69
N TRP A 48 -0.37 0.94 11.59
CA TRP A 48 -0.72 1.56 10.32
C TRP A 48 0.43 2.41 9.80
N ILE A 49 0.59 2.46 8.47
CA ILE A 49 1.66 3.20 7.80
C ILE A 49 1.11 4.51 7.26
N SER A 50 1.72 5.64 7.64
CA SER A 50 1.30 6.96 7.19
C SER A 50 1.85 7.30 5.80
N GLU A 51 1.02 7.82 4.90
CA GLU A 51 1.46 8.37 3.61
C GLU A 51 2.43 9.54 3.78
N ARG A 52 2.42 10.23 4.92
CA ARG A 52 3.37 11.30 5.22
C ARG A 52 4.83 10.83 5.21
N ASP A 53 5.06 9.56 5.55
CA ASP A 53 6.39 8.96 5.54
C ASP A 53 6.86 8.63 4.11
N GLN A 54 5.98 8.72 3.09
CA GLN A 54 6.34 8.48 1.70
C GLN A 54 7.31 9.55 1.19
N PRO A 55 8.36 9.17 0.42
CA PRO A 55 9.23 10.15 -0.24
C PRO A 55 8.42 11.05 -1.18
N GLY A 56 8.44 12.36 -0.91
CA GLY A 56 7.62 13.34 -1.63
C GLY A 56 6.48 13.92 -0.79
N GLY A 57 6.15 13.28 0.33
CA GLY A 57 5.08 13.69 1.24
C GLY A 57 3.68 13.38 0.70
N PRO A 58 2.63 13.74 1.45
CA PRO A 58 1.26 13.54 1.02
C PRO A 58 0.92 14.56 -0.07
N ASP A 59 0.80 14.10 -1.32
CA ASP A 59 0.44 14.99 -2.44
C ASP A 59 -1.01 15.53 -2.30
N GLN A 60 -1.90 14.86 -1.53
CA GLN A 60 -3.34 15.14 -1.50
C GLN A 60 -4.01 15.06 -0.11
N GLY A 61 -3.26 15.25 0.97
CA GLY A 61 -3.74 15.10 2.35
C GLY A 61 -3.35 13.77 2.96
N ASP A 62 -3.67 13.58 4.24
CA ASP A 62 -3.13 12.43 4.95
C ASP A 62 -3.94 11.16 4.71
N ALA A 63 -3.24 10.04 4.59
CA ALA A 63 -3.82 8.72 4.63
C ALA A 63 -2.96 7.77 5.47
N TRP A 64 -3.60 6.78 6.08
CA TRP A 64 -2.95 5.67 6.75
C TRP A 64 -3.37 4.37 6.09
N TYR A 65 -2.41 3.47 5.97
CA TYR A 65 -2.55 2.23 5.24
C TYR A 65 -2.33 1.03 6.16
N TRP A 66 -3.29 0.11 6.14
CA TRP A 66 -3.18 -1.17 6.82
C TRP A 66 -2.53 -2.20 5.90
N MET A 67 -1.21 -2.32 6.00
CA MET A 67 -0.41 -3.15 5.08
C MET A 67 -0.66 -4.67 5.14
N PRO A 68 -1.11 -5.28 6.26
CA PRO A 68 -1.56 -6.67 6.25
C PRO A 68 -2.78 -6.91 5.36
N SER A 69 -3.57 -5.88 5.04
CA SER A 69 -4.52 -5.99 3.94
C SER A 69 -3.71 -6.13 2.66
N GLN A 70 -3.69 -7.35 2.13
CA GLN A 70 -2.91 -7.67 0.95
C GLN A 70 -3.35 -6.70 -0.15
N LEU A 71 -2.44 -5.80 -0.55
CA LEU A 71 -2.55 -5.04 -1.79
C LEU A 71 -2.92 -6.03 -2.89
N PRO A 72 -3.75 -5.74 -3.91
CA PRO A 72 -3.71 -6.41 -5.21
C PRO A 72 -2.46 -5.98 -6.02
N ALA A 73 -1.91 -6.74 -6.96
CA ALA A 73 -0.68 -6.29 -7.65
C ALA A 73 -1.02 -5.52 -8.91
N TYR A 74 -2.25 -5.71 -9.43
CA TYR A 74 -2.60 -5.29 -10.77
C TYR A 74 -4.09 -5.06 -10.94
N LEU A 75 -4.44 -3.91 -11.53
CA LEU A 75 -5.70 -3.72 -12.23
C LEU A 75 -5.45 -3.02 -13.57
N GLU A 76 -6.28 -3.35 -14.56
CA GLU A 76 -6.24 -2.71 -15.88
C GLU A 76 -6.71 -1.24 -15.86
N GLU A 77 -7.25 -0.75 -14.74
CA GLU A 77 -7.47 0.66 -14.39
C GLU A 77 -7.72 0.71 -12.87
N GLY A 78 -7.07 1.64 -12.15
CA GLY A 78 -7.05 1.69 -10.67
C GLY A 78 -5.75 1.13 -10.09
N GLU A 79 -5.14 1.85 -9.15
CA GLU A 79 -3.97 1.32 -8.43
C GLU A 79 -4.45 0.49 -7.23
N PRO A 80 -3.76 -0.60 -6.88
CA PRO A 80 -4.09 -1.34 -5.69
C PRO A 80 -3.83 -0.48 -4.45
N VAL A 81 -4.89 -0.01 -3.82
CA VAL A 81 -4.83 0.66 -2.53
C VAL A 81 -5.05 -0.39 -1.44
N PRO A 82 -4.25 -0.40 -0.36
CA PRO A 82 -4.57 -1.22 0.79
C PRO A 82 -5.77 -0.61 1.50
N THR A 83 -6.31 -1.33 2.47
CA THR A 83 -7.28 -0.76 3.41
C THR A 83 -6.69 0.52 3.99
N SER A 84 -7.44 1.61 3.85
CA SER A 84 -6.96 2.94 4.16
C SER A 84 -7.92 3.71 5.07
N ILE A 85 -7.38 4.68 5.80
CA ILE A 85 -8.16 5.68 6.54
C ILE A 85 -7.61 7.06 6.18
N TYR A 86 -8.49 8.00 5.88
CA TYR A 86 -8.17 9.41 5.65
C TYR A 86 -9.13 10.33 6.43
N PRO A 87 -8.76 11.57 6.74
CA PRO A 87 -9.66 12.50 7.40
C PRO A 87 -10.62 13.09 6.34
N SER A 88 -11.92 13.18 6.65
CA SER A 88 -12.88 13.92 5.81
C SER A 88 -13.10 15.36 6.29
N SER A 89 -12.82 15.64 7.57
CA SER A 89 -12.79 16.97 8.18
C SER A 89 -11.90 16.94 9.42
N ASP A 90 -11.84 18.04 10.17
CA ASP A 90 -11.06 18.15 11.42
C ASP A 90 -11.37 17.06 12.47
N SER A 91 -12.58 16.49 12.44
CA SER A 91 -13.03 15.49 13.44
C SER A 91 -13.65 14.22 12.85
N THR A 92 -13.69 14.09 11.53
CA THR A 92 -14.37 12.97 10.85
C THR A 92 -13.40 12.20 9.96
N PHE A 93 -13.65 10.92 9.81
CA PHE A 93 -12.75 9.97 9.15
C PHE A 93 -13.52 9.12 8.16
N VAL A 94 -12.84 8.65 7.12
CA VAL A 94 -13.39 7.65 6.21
C VAL A 94 -12.40 6.50 6.12
N SER A 95 -12.90 5.27 6.30
CA SER A 95 -12.16 4.05 5.98
C SER A 95 -12.60 3.52 4.62
N GLN A 96 -11.65 3.03 3.84
CA GLN A 96 -11.87 2.30 2.59
C GLN A 96 -11.27 0.91 2.71
N LEU A 97 -12.09 -0.13 2.54
CA LEU A 97 -11.62 -1.50 2.48
C LEU A 97 -11.26 -1.86 1.04
N ALA A 98 -10.03 -2.30 0.83
CA ALA A 98 -9.55 -2.76 -0.47
C ALA A 98 -10.24 -4.06 -0.87
N THR A 99 -10.95 -4.11 -1.99
CA THR A 99 -11.48 -5.38 -2.50
C THR A 99 -10.37 -6.22 -3.16
N PRO A 100 -10.58 -7.53 -3.39
CA PRO A 100 -9.59 -8.36 -4.08
C PRO A 100 -9.24 -7.89 -5.50
N ASP A 101 -10.18 -7.21 -6.16
CA ASP A 101 -9.99 -6.55 -7.44
C ASP A 101 -9.57 -5.08 -7.27
N GLY A 102 -9.01 -4.71 -6.11
CA GLY A 102 -8.43 -3.40 -5.77
C GLY A 102 -9.33 -2.19 -5.99
N SER A 103 -10.62 -2.41 -6.20
CA SER A 103 -11.62 -1.36 -6.21
C SER A 103 -12.05 -1.01 -4.78
N VAL A 104 -12.71 0.13 -4.64
CA VAL A 104 -13.34 0.52 -3.38
C VAL A 104 -14.79 0.89 -3.67
N PRO A 105 -15.70 -0.10 -3.76
CA PRO A 105 -17.10 0.19 -4.00
C PRO A 105 -17.69 0.95 -2.80
N PRO A 106 -18.78 1.71 -2.97
CA PRO A 106 -19.36 2.53 -1.89
C PRO A 106 -19.65 1.75 -0.59
N GLU A 107 -20.06 0.49 -0.70
CA GLU A 107 -20.31 -0.40 0.44
C GLU A 107 -19.04 -0.84 1.20
N ALA A 108 -17.86 -0.67 0.60
CA ALA A 108 -16.57 -0.89 1.24
C ALA A 108 -16.04 0.37 1.93
N GLN A 109 -16.82 1.46 1.93
CA GLN A 109 -16.51 2.73 2.58
C GLN A 109 -17.33 2.87 3.86
N THR A 110 -16.74 3.46 4.88
CA THR A 110 -17.43 3.78 6.14
C THR A 110 -16.93 5.13 6.64
N GLU A 111 -17.87 6.03 6.92
CA GLU A 111 -17.59 7.33 7.50
C GLU A 111 -17.81 7.28 9.02
N TYR A 112 -16.88 7.87 9.76
CA TYR A 112 -16.91 8.01 11.21
C TYR A 112 -16.99 9.49 11.55
N ASP A 113 -17.93 9.84 12.41
CA ASP A 113 -18.18 11.19 12.90
C ASP A 113 -17.23 11.61 14.04
N SER A 114 -16.39 10.68 14.52
CA SER A 114 -15.46 10.88 15.63
C SER A 114 -14.31 9.88 15.63
N LEU A 115 -13.25 10.21 16.37
CA LEU A 115 -12.11 9.30 16.60
C LEU A 115 -12.53 8.07 17.43
N ASP A 116 -13.39 8.25 18.44
CA ASP A 116 -13.92 7.15 19.25
C ASP A 116 -14.69 6.13 18.38
N GLY A 117 -15.46 6.63 17.41
CA GLY A 117 -16.17 5.79 16.44
C GLY A 117 -15.22 5.00 15.54
N LEU A 118 -14.14 5.64 15.07
CA LEU A 118 -13.10 4.96 14.31
C LEU A 118 -12.39 3.90 15.16
N GLU A 119 -11.95 4.26 16.37
CA GLU A 119 -11.22 3.38 17.29
C GLU A 119 -12.02 2.10 17.59
N ALA A 120 -13.33 2.23 17.81
CA ALA A 120 -14.21 1.11 18.08
C ALA A 120 -14.30 0.09 16.91
N ASP A 121 -13.99 0.51 15.68
CA ASP A 121 -14.08 -0.32 14.49
C ASP A 121 -12.71 -0.77 13.95
N LEU A 122 -11.60 -0.26 14.51
CA LEU A 122 -10.24 -0.61 14.08
C LEU A 122 -9.98 -2.11 14.14
N ASP A 123 -10.49 -2.83 15.15
CA ASP A 123 -10.34 -4.28 15.22
C ASP A 123 -10.95 -5.00 14.00
N ARG A 124 -12.09 -4.51 13.49
CA ARG A 124 -12.76 -5.07 12.31
C ARG A 124 -11.96 -4.76 11.05
N LEU A 125 -11.52 -3.51 10.90
CA LEU A 125 -10.69 -3.06 9.77
C LEU A 125 -9.37 -3.83 9.73
N GLU A 126 -8.73 -3.99 10.88
CA GLU A 126 -7.45 -4.69 11.02
C GLU A 126 -7.59 -6.21 10.94
N ALA A 127 -8.80 -6.77 11.07
CA ALA A 127 -9.07 -8.18 10.76
C ALA A 127 -9.28 -8.42 9.26
N TYR A 128 -9.57 -7.36 8.48
CA TYR A 128 -9.84 -7.51 7.06
C TYR A 128 -8.58 -7.92 6.28
N ARG A 129 -8.67 -9.02 5.56
CA ARG A 129 -7.62 -9.53 4.67
C ARG A 129 -8.26 -9.90 3.34
N VAL A 130 -7.62 -9.54 2.24
CA VAL A 130 -7.93 -10.15 0.94
C VAL A 130 -7.61 -11.66 1.06
N PRO A 131 -8.49 -12.57 0.61
CA PRO A 131 -8.24 -14.00 0.71
C PRO A 131 -7.01 -14.45 -0.09
N ASP A 132 -6.24 -15.37 0.48
CA ASP A 132 -5.12 -16.01 -0.20
C ASP A 132 -5.58 -16.65 -1.52
N GLY A 133 -4.90 -16.32 -2.62
CA GLY A 133 -5.23 -16.81 -3.97
C GLY A 133 -6.26 -15.96 -4.73
N ALA A 134 -6.91 -14.97 -4.10
CA ALA A 134 -7.62 -13.91 -4.80
C ALA A 134 -6.70 -12.73 -5.19
N TRP A 135 -5.49 -12.71 -4.62
CA TRP A 135 -4.39 -11.85 -5.03
C TRP A 135 -3.93 -12.18 -6.46
N THR A 136 -3.90 -11.17 -7.32
CA THR A 136 -3.30 -11.26 -8.65
C THR A 136 -1.90 -10.66 -8.59
N VAL A 137 -0.84 -11.47 -8.76
CA VAL A 137 0.56 -11.02 -8.83
C VAL A 137 0.85 -10.40 -10.22
N LEU A 138 1.69 -9.37 -10.32
CA LEU A 138 2.00 -8.76 -11.62
C LEU A 138 2.69 -9.79 -12.53
N ASN A 139 2.19 -9.95 -13.75
CA ASN A 139 2.80 -10.83 -14.76
C ASN A 139 3.03 -12.29 -14.31
N GLY A 140 2.19 -12.83 -13.41
CA GLY A 140 2.33 -14.20 -12.90
C GLY A 140 3.27 -14.34 -11.71
N GLY A 141 3.79 -13.22 -11.19
CA GLY A 141 4.64 -13.16 -10.02
C GLY A 141 6.10 -13.46 -10.28
N PRO A 142 6.92 -13.34 -9.23
CA PRO A 142 8.35 -13.49 -9.37
C PRO A 142 8.69 -14.92 -9.78
N SER A 143 9.52 -15.05 -10.82
CA SER A 143 9.94 -16.38 -11.29
C SER A 143 10.77 -17.12 -10.22
N ASP A 144 10.92 -18.44 -10.37
CA ASP A 144 11.76 -19.26 -9.48
C ASP A 144 13.23 -18.79 -9.45
N GLU A 145 13.65 -18.02 -10.45
CA GLU A 145 15.01 -17.46 -10.57
C GLU A 145 15.10 -15.99 -10.11
N GLU A 146 13.97 -15.27 -10.00
CA GLU A 146 13.97 -13.84 -9.64
C GLU A 146 14.23 -13.65 -8.14
N THR A 147 15.09 -12.69 -7.79
CA THR A 147 15.45 -12.36 -6.41
C THR A 147 14.77 -11.07 -5.94
N PRO A 148 14.71 -10.80 -4.62
CA PRO A 148 14.26 -9.50 -4.12
C PRO A 148 15.09 -8.34 -4.68
N GLU A 149 16.40 -8.54 -4.92
CA GLU A 149 17.25 -7.53 -5.55
C GLU A 149 16.82 -7.22 -6.98
N ASP A 150 16.43 -8.22 -7.76
CA ASP A 150 15.92 -8.02 -9.13
C ASP A 150 14.64 -7.17 -9.12
N LEU A 151 13.74 -7.40 -8.17
CA LEU A 151 12.53 -6.60 -8.00
C LEU A 151 12.87 -5.14 -7.66
N ILE A 152 13.71 -4.92 -6.64
CA ILE A 152 14.12 -3.57 -6.19
C ILE A 152 14.79 -2.79 -7.33
N ASN A 153 15.59 -3.46 -8.16
CA ASN A 153 16.31 -2.80 -9.25
C ASN A 153 15.43 -2.54 -10.50
N SER A 154 14.25 -3.16 -10.61
CA SER A 154 13.49 -3.18 -11.86
C SER A 154 12.05 -2.66 -11.76
N VAL A 155 11.45 -2.66 -10.57
CA VAL A 155 10.13 -2.10 -10.31
C VAL A 155 10.29 -0.64 -9.88
N ALA A 156 9.74 0.27 -10.69
CA ALA A 156 9.92 1.71 -10.49
C ALA A 156 8.84 2.33 -9.59
N GLU A 157 7.63 1.76 -9.59
CA GLU A 157 6.53 2.25 -8.77
C GLU A 157 6.64 1.64 -7.37
N GLU A 158 6.70 2.51 -6.35
CA GLU A 158 6.99 2.10 -4.97
C GLU A 158 5.91 1.16 -4.41
N TRP A 159 4.64 1.42 -4.70
CA TRP A 159 3.52 0.56 -4.29
C TRP A 159 3.54 -0.82 -4.94
N GLU A 160 3.88 -0.89 -6.23
CA GLU A 160 4.07 -2.17 -6.92
C GLU A 160 5.21 -2.95 -6.29
N LEU A 161 6.32 -2.27 -5.96
CA LEU A 161 7.47 -2.90 -5.30
C LEU A 161 7.11 -3.42 -3.91
N ILE A 162 6.39 -2.63 -3.09
CA ILE A 162 5.93 -3.04 -1.76
C ILE A 162 5.07 -4.29 -1.86
N ALA A 163 4.09 -4.31 -2.78
CA ALA A 163 3.19 -5.43 -2.96
C ALA A 163 3.96 -6.70 -3.38
N GLU A 164 4.86 -6.60 -4.36
CA GLU A 164 5.71 -7.71 -4.78
C GLU A 164 6.59 -8.23 -3.62
N LEU A 165 7.21 -7.33 -2.85
CA LEU A 165 8.08 -7.72 -1.72
C LEU A 165 7.31 -8.30 -0.52
N ILE A 166 6.06 -7.91 -0.27
CA ILE A 166 5.21 -8.56 0.75
C ILE A 166 4.90 -9.99 0.32
N HIS A 167 4.61 -10.21 -0.97
CA HIS A 167 4.17 -11.48 -1.52
C HIS A 167 5.29 -12.41 -2.01
N PHE A 168 6.52 -11.91 -2.07
CA PHE A 168 7.66 -12.70 -2.53
C PHE A 168 7.86 -13.96 -1.67
N PRO A 169 8.08 -15.14 -2.29
CA PRO A 169 8.32 -16.39 -1.57
C PRO A 169 9.79 -16.48 -1.15
N TYR A 170 10.11 -15.87 -0.02
CA TYR A 170 11.47 -15.83 0.52
C TYR A 170 11.95 -17.22 0.96
N SER A 171 13.24 -17.48 0.75
CA SER A 171 13.95 -18.58 1.39
C SER A 171 14.51 -18.16 2.76
N ASP A 172 14.87 -19.12 3.59
CA ASP A 172 15.51 -18.83 4.88
C ASP A 172 16.89 -18.15 4.71
N GLU A 173 17.65 -18.57 3.68
CA GLU A 173 19.00 -18.09 3.42
C GLU A 173 19.26 -17.84 1.93
N GLY A 174 20.34 -17.12 1.63
CA GLY A 174 20.83 -16.87 0.29
C GLY A 174 20.16 -15.69 -0.43
N PRO A 175 20.33 -15.58 -1.76
CA PRO A 175 19.88 -14.42 -2.54
C PRO A 175 18.37 -14.18 -2.55
N ARG A 176 17.58 -15.21 -2.21
CA ARG A 176 16.11 -15.13 -2.11
C ARG A 176 15.63 -14.91 -0.67
N SER A 177 16.53 -14.70 0.28
CA SER A 177 16.17 -14.42 1.67
C SER A 177 15.77 -12.97 1.88
N PHE A 178 15.08 -12.71 3.00
CA PHE A 178 14.67 -11.34 3.34
C PHE A 178 15.83 -10.42 3.67
N ALA A 179 17.02 -10.97 3.99
CA ALA A 179 18.23 -10.20 4.23
C ALA A 179 18.60 -9.30 3.03
N ALA A 180 18.21 -9.66 1.81
CA ALA A 180 18.40 -8.82 0.63
C ALA A 180 17.59 -7.51 0.71
N VAL A 181 16.38 -7.56 1.29
CA VAL A 181 15.52 -6.38 1.50
C VAL A 181 16.08 -5.49 2.62
N GLU A 182 16.52 -6.11 3.72
CA GLU A 182 17.18 -5.42 4.84
C GLU A 182 18.47 -4.72 4.39
N GLN A 183 19.26 -5.38 3.54
CA GLN A 183 20.47 -4.76 2.99
C GLN A 183 20.11 -3.62 2.04
N ALA A 184 19.06 -3.76 1.22
CA ALA A 184 18.66 -2.71 0.28
C ALA A 184 18.21 -1.42 0.97
N VAL A 185 17.54 -1.48 2.12
CA VAL A 185 17.22 -0.26 2.89
C VAL A 185 18.47 0.36 3.49
N GLN A 186 19.43 -0.43 3.99
CA GLN A 186 20.73 0.06 4.48
C GLN A 186 21.55 0.74 3.37
N ASP A 187 21.49 0.20 2.16
CA ASP A 187 22.16 0.74 0.97
C ASP A 187 21.44 1.98 0.39
N GLY A 188 20.27 2.35 0.91
CA GLY A 188 19.42 3.41 0.37
C GLY A 188 18.80 3.10 -0.99
N ARG A 189 18.78 1.82 -1.39
CA ARG A 189 18.11 1.34 -2.62
C ARG A 189 16.61 1.11 -2.41
N LEU A 190 16.21 0.87 -1.16
CA LEU A 190 14.81 0.80 -0.73
C LEU A 190 14.55 1.92 0.28
N THR A 191 13.38 2.54 0.20
CA THR A 191 13.00 3.62 1.11
C THR A 191 12.58 3.04 2.46
N GLU A 192 12.75 3.80 3.54
CA GLU A 192 12.29 3.37 4.87
C GLU A 192 10.78 3.13 4.89
N TYR A 193 10.02 3.97 4.18
CA TYR A 193 8.58 3.79 3.96
C TYR A 193 8.26 2.42 3.36
N ALA A 194 8.89 2.08 2.23
CA ALA A 194 8.66 0.79 1.58
C ALA A 194 9.09 -0.38 2.47
N TYR A 195 10.22 -0.26 3.17
CA TYR A 195 10.70 -1.29 4.09
C TYR A 195 9.72 -1.55 5.24
N ARG A 196 9.27 -0.49 5.94
CA ARG A 196 8.27 -0.61 7.02
C ARG A 196 6.95 -1.17 6.51
N SER A 197 6.54 -0.77 5.30
CA SER A 197 5.33 -1.29 4.66
C SER A 197 5.44 -2.79 4.39
N VAL A 198 6.59 -3.26 3.91
CA VAL A 198 6.86 -4.68 3.68
C VAL A 198 6.88 -5.46 4.98
N LEU A 199 7.53 -4.95 6.03
CA LEU A 199 7.52 -5.58 7.36
C LEU A 199 6.09 -5.73 7.90
N ALA A 200 5.31 -4.65 7.86
CA ALA A 200 3.93 -4.65 8.33
C ALA A 200 3.09 -5.67 7.56
N GLY A 201 3.13 -5.65 6.22
CA GLY A 201 2.37 -6.60 5.39
C GLY A 201 2.75 -8.07 5.59
N ARG A 202 4.01 -8.35 5.95
CA ARG A 202 4.48 -9.71 6.23
C ARG A 202 4.13 -10.22 7.63
N SER A 203 4.04 -9.34 8.63
CA SER A 203 3.78 -9.72 10.02
C SER A 203 2.40 -10.34 10.27
N GLY A 204 1.47 -10.16 9.33
CA GLY A 204 0.12 -10.73 9.39
C GLY A 204 -0.06 -12.11 8.73
N ARG A 205 1.04 -12.81 8.40
CA ARG A 205 1.03 -14.17 7.82
C ARG A 205 1.44 -15.24 8.83
#